data_AF-A0A433EMD7-F1
#
_entry.id   AF-A0A433EMD7-F1
#
_cell.length_a   1.000
_cell.length_b   1.000
_cell.length_c   1.000
_cell.angle_alpha   90.00
_cell.angle_beta   90.00
_cell.angle_gamma   90.00
#
_symmetry.space_group_name_H-M   'P 1'
#
loop_
_entity.id
_entity.type
_entity.pdbx_description
1 polymer ?
#
loop_
_entity_poly.entity_id
_entity_poly.type
_entity_poly.pdbx_seq_one_letter_code
_entity_poly.pdbx_strand_id
1 'polypeptide(L)'
;MNIKIQIQRRFGVFKRVIERGLLKRSSRGTTFWKSLNLAQRCYAAATLVYFSELFFDIQGVFFNIVIGALVTIAILHEFWPRFMVVWNSLPGKALILFIYAVIANFALASASGLVNSVSGVSAASLPYSHNFAIILMLPSWFFITTLLALVLVQLVMPLYLIALLLLKPFGVHGLWHAPDYRFVFTTALVRYLWTILILVKVLEVSMESGVVSFFSDTPSEVVSTSSEVEDKGVNDAQIGNAKKTVRLADAANNLKGLIEAEFEAERKSSAVLEADSKALPDATSPGSTEDEKVVSFDLAAQSAKFRLMQMQLLAEFIFHYEADEFSRCANPEGTRVVELNDYEILTISLLENNDIGYSYTVIPCRSAAIGNGITP
;
A
#
# COMPACT_ATOMS: atom_id res chain seq x y z
N MET A 1 77.73 10.57 11.69
CA MET A 1 76.60 11.28 12.33
C MET A 1 75.87 12.26 11.37
N ASN A 2 75.70 11.93 10.08
CA ASN A 2 75.16 12.88 9.08
C ASN A 2 73.96 12.32 8.27
N ILE A 3 73.82 10.99 8.18
CA ILE A 3 72.77 10.33 7.40
C ILE A 3 71.41 10.33 8.14
N LYS A 4 71.38 10.07 9.45
CA LYS A 4 70.14 10.12 10.26
C LYS A 4 69.46 11.49 10.23
N ILE A 5 70.25 12.57 10.24
CA ILE A 5 69.74 13.95 10.22
C ILE A 5 69.14 14.30 8.85
N GLN A 6 69.73 13.82 7.75
CA GLN A 6 69.15 14.00 6.41
C GLN A 6 67.86 13.21 6.20
N ILE A 7 67.77 11.99 6.72
CA ILE A 7 66.54 11.17 6.63
C ILE A 7 65.40 11.82 7.42
N GLN A 8 65.66 12.31 8.64
CA GLN A 8 64.67 13.04 9.44
C GLN A 8 64.22 14.34 8.78
N ARG A 9 65.12 15.09 8.14
CA ARG A 9 64.76 16.30 7.37
C ARG A 9 63.88 15.97 6.15
N ARG A 10 64.21 14.92 5.38
CA ARG A 10 63.40 14.50 4.23
C ARG A 10 62.02 13.99 4.66
N PHE A 11 61.92 13.22 5.74
CA PHE A 11 60.64 12.79 6.32
C PHE A 11 59.81 13.98 6.82
N GLY A 12 60.42 14.97 7.48
CA GLY A 12 59.73 16.17 7.93
C GLY A 12 59.28 17.12 6.82
N VAL A 13 59.97 17.11 5.67
CA VAL A 13 59.51 17.83 4.46
C VAL A 13 58.37 17.08 3.79
N PHE A 14 58.48 15.75 3.66
CA PHE A 14 57.43 14.90 3.08
C PHE A 14 56.13 14.96 3.90
N LYS A 15 56.22 14.88 5.22
CA LYS A 15 55.07 15.05 6.14
C LYS A 15 54.40 16.40 5.96
N ARG A 16 55.17 17.49 5.86
CA ARG A 16 54.62 18.85 5.64
C ARG A 16 53.99 19.02 4.26
N VAL A 17 54.49 18.35 3.23
CA VAL A 17 53.88 18.36 1.89
C VAL A 17 52.55 17.59 1.90
N ILE A 18 52.49 16.44 2.57
CA ILE A 18 51.25 15.68 2.74
C ILE A 18 50.23 16.47 3.56
N GLU A 19 50.63 17.05 4.69
CA GLU A 19 49.74 17.87 5.54
C GLU A 19 49.22 19.09 4.77
N ARG A 20 50.07 19.81 4.03
CA ARG A 20 49.62 20.92 3.17
C ARG A 20 48.69 20.46 2.05
N GLY A 21 48.93 19.27 1.48
CA GLY A 21 48.06 18.65 0.47
C GLY A 21 46.69 18.29 1.04
N LEU A 22 46.64 17.68 2.23
CA LEU A 22 45.42 17.33 2.95
C LEU A 22 44.65 18.58 3.41
N LEU A 23 45.34 19.60 3.93
CA LEU A 23 44.74 20.88 4.31
C LEU A 23 44.17 21.64 3.10
N LYS A 24 44.87 21.64 1.96
CA LYS A 24 44.38 22.25 0.71
C LYS A 24 43.22 21.47 0.09
N ARG A 25 43.18 20.14 0.27
CA ARG A 25 42.04 19.29 -0.15
C ARG A 25 40.84 19.49 0.78
N SER A 26 41.06 19.60 2.08
CA SER A 26 40.04 19.92 3.09
C SER A 26 39.47 21.33 2.93
N SER A 27 40.30 22.34 2.61
CA SER A 27 39.82 23.70 2.35
C SER A 27 38.99 23.78 1.07
N ARG A 28 39.36 23.02 0.03
CA ARG A 28 38.55 22.89 -1.20
C ARG A 28 37.24 22.15 -0.93
N GLY A 29 37.25 21.10 -0.11
CA GLY A 29 36.06 20.36 0.29
C GLY A 29 35.06 21.19 1.08
N THR A 30 35.54 21.99 2.04
CA THR A 30 34.69 22.90 2.83
C THR A 30 34.14 24.06 2.00
N THR A 31 34.92 24.58 1.03
CA THR A 31 34.44 25.60 0.09
C THR A 31 33.37 25.03 -0.86
N PHE A 32 33.57 23.80 -1.34
CA PHE A 32 32.60 23.08 -2.15
C PHE A 32 31.30 22.82 -1.37
N TRP A 33 31.40 22.32 -0.13
CA TRP A 33 30.25 22.07 0.74
C TRP A 33 29.43 23.33 1.01
N LYS A 34 30.11 24.46 1.29
CA LYS A 34 29.45 25.75 1.50
C LYS A 34 28.78 26.30 0.24
N SER A 35 29.24 25.90 -0.96
CA SER A 35 28.63 26.32 -2.23
C SER A 35 27.36 25.54 -2.61
N LEU A 36 27.06 24.43 -1.94
CA LEU A 36 25.87 23.62 -2.19
C LEU A 36 24.65 24.18 -1.45
N ASN A 37 23.47 24.08 -2.08
CA ASN A 37 22.18 24.39 -1.46
C ASN A 37 21.87 23.39 -0.32
N LEU A 38 21.00 23.77 0.62
CA LEU A 38 20.62 22.94 1.77
C LEU A 38 20.18 21.54 1.34
N ALA A 39 19.29 21.44 0.35
CA ALA A 39 18.83 20.16 -0.18
C ALA A 39 19.97 19.31 -0.79
N GLN A 40 20.89 19.94 -1.53
CA GLN A 40 22.05 19.25 -2.09
C GLN A 40 23.00 18.72 -1.00
N ARG A 41 23.16 19.46 0.11
CA ARG A 41 23.91 18.99 1.27
C ARG A 41 23.24 17.80 1.93
N CYS A 42 21.93 17.83 2.09
CA CYS A 42 21.16 16.71 2.66
C CYS A 42 21.27 15.45 1.78
N TYR A 43 21.13 15.56 0.45
CA TYR A 43 21.34 14.43 -0.45
C TYR A 43 22.77 13.92 -0.42
N ALA A 44 23.76 14.81 -0.43
CA ALA A 44 25.17 14.41 -0.36
C ALA A 44 25.51 13.73 0.97
N ALA A 45 24.99 14.23 2.10
CA ALA A 45 25.12 13.61 3.40
C ALA A 45 24.46 12.22 3.42
N ALA A 46 23.23 12.10 2.92
CA ALA A 46 22.53 10.82 2.82
C ALA A 46 23.32 9.81 1.98
N THR A 47 23.87 10.22 0.82
CA THR A 47 24.71 9.32 0.01
C THR A 47 25.97 8.90 0.73
N LEU A 48 26.60 9.79 1.50
CA LEU A 48 27.82 9.47 2.23
C LEU A 48 27.54 8.47 3.35
N VAL A 49 26.46 8.67 4.11
CA VAL A 49 26.04 7.74 5.17
C VAL A 49 25.69 6.37 4.56
N TYR A 50 24.92 6.34 3.47
CA TYR A 50 24.59 5.10 2.76
C TYR A 50 25.82 4.34 2.26
N PHE A 51 26.79 5.04 1.65
CA PHE A 51 28.05 4.41 1.26
C PHE A 51 28.84 3.92 2.48
N SER A 52 28.83 4.66 3.60
CA SER A 52 29.53 4.22 4.81
C SER A 52 28.94 2.94 5.40
N GLU A 53 27.62 2.77 5.38
CA GLU A 53 26.99 1.50 5.75
C GLU A 53 27.48 0.36 4.85
N LEU A 54 27.49 0.59 3.53
CA LEU A 54 27.92 -0.41 2.55
C LEU A 54 29.39 -0.84 2.69
N PHE A 55 30.29 0.10 3.01
CA PHE A 55 31.74 -0.18 3.10
C PHE A 55 32.19 -0.74 4.45
N PHE A 56 31.53 -0.36 5.54
CA PHE A 56 31.93 -0.74 6.90
C PHE A 56 31.03 -1.83 7.51
N ASP A 57 30.01 -2.30 6.78
CA ASP A 57 29.01 -3.30 7.23
C ASP A 57 28.40 -2.95 8.59
N ILE A 58 28.17 -1.65 8.82
CA ILE A 58 27.57 -1.15 10.04
C ILE A 58 26.06 -1.24 9.87
N GLN A 59 25.48 -2.35 10.30
CA GLN A 59 24.04 -2.55 10.26
C GLN A 59 23.41 -1.94 11.52
N GLY A 60 22.49 -1.01 11.33
CA GLY A 60 21.75 -0.42 12.45
C GLY A 60 20.49 0.31 11.99
N VAL A 61 19.37 0.03 12.66
CA VAL A 61 18.08 0.71 12.44
C VAL A 61 18.23 2.23 12.53
N PHE A 62 19.12 2.71 13.41
CA PHE A 62 19.43 4.13 13.57
C PHE A 62 19.91 4.79 12.26
N PHE A 63 20.85 4.16 11.54
CA PHE A 63 21.43 4.76 10.34
C PHE A 63 20.42 4.80 9.19
N ASN A 64 19.59 3.77 9.03
CA ASN A 64 18.45 3.76 8.11
C ASN A 64 17.47 4.93 8.38
N ILE A 65 17.14 5.17 9.65
CA ILE A 65 16.28 6.30 10.05
C ILE A 65 16.95 7.63 9.73
N VAL A 66 18.25 7.77 9.99
CA VAL A 66 19.01 9.00 9.69
C VAL A 66 19.03 9.28 8.19
N ILE A 67 19.28 8.27 7.35
CA ILE A 67 19.22 8.40 5.89
C ILE A 67 17.81 8.83 5.47
N GLY A 68 16.76 8.14 5.93
CA GLY A 68 15.38 8.47 5.62
C GLY A 68 15.01 9.91 6.01
N ALA A 69 15.42 10.36 7.19
CA ALA A 69 15.18 11.72 7.66
C ALA A 69 15.90 12.77 6.79
N LEU A 70 17.18 12.53 6.45
CA LEU A 70 17.95 13.45 5.60
C LEU A 70 17.34 13.60 4.21
N VAL A 71 16.94 12.49 3.59
CA VAL A 71 16.34 12.51 2.24
C VAL A 71 14.95 13.16 2.28
N THR A 72 14.15 12.88 3.32
CA THR A 72 12.82 13.49 3.48
C THR A 72 12.94 15.01 3.65
N ILE A 73 13.86 15.48 4.48
CA ILE A 73 14.13 16.93 4.65
C ILE A 73 14.57 17.56 3.31
N ALA A 74 15.42 16.87 2.55
CA ALA A 74 15.86 17.34 1.24
C ALA A 74 14.69 17.51 0.27
N ILE A 75 13.84 16.49 0.17
CA ILE A 75 12.66 16.49 -0.71
C ILE A 75 11.68 17.58 -0.28
N LEU A 76 11.35 17.66 1.02
CA LEU A 76 10.42 18.67 1.54
C LEU A 76 10.91 20.08 1.23
N HIS A 77 12.19 20.35 1.43
CA HIS A 77 12.77 21.67 1.14
C HIS A 77 12.69 22.04 -0.36
N GLU A 78 12.84 21.07 -1.27
CA GLU A 78 12.74 21.34 -2.72
C GLU A 78 11.31 21.37 -3.24
N PHE A 79 10.44 20.55 -2.65
CA PHE A 79 9.04 20.42 -3.04
C PHE A 79 8.20 21.59 -2.54
N TRP A 80 8.38 22.00 -1.28
CA TRP A 80 7.60 23.07 -0.64
C TRP A 80 7.48 24.36 -1.45
N PRO A 81 8.57 25.00 -1.93
CA PRO A 81 8.45 26.23 -2.71
C PRO A 81 7.72 26.02 -4.04
N ARG A 82 7.89 24.85 -4.69
CA ARG A 82 7.19 24.53 -5.94
C ARG A 82 5.70 24.31 -5.70
N PHE A 83 5.38 23.61 -4.63
CA PHE A 83 4.01 23.43 -4.17
C PHE A 83 3.36 24.78 -3.88
N MET A 84 4.05 25.72 -3.20
CA MET A 84 3.53 27.06 -2.94
C MET A 84 3.22 27.85 -4.22
N VAL A 85 4.02 27.70 -5.28
CA VAL A 85 3.72 28.32 -6.58
C VAL A 85 2.44 27.74 -7.18
N VAL A 86 2.27 26.41 -7.15
CA VAL A 86 1.05 25.74 -7.61
C VAL A 86 -0.15 26.13 -6.75
N TRP A 87 -0.02 26.10 -5.43
CA TRP A 87 -1.07 26.42 -4.47
C TRP A 87 -1.56 27.87 -4.58
N ASN A 88 -0.67 28.82 -4.85
CA ASN A 88 -1.06 30.22 -5.03
C ASN A 88 -1.63 30.50 -6.41
N SER A 89 -1.36 29.63 -7.40
CA SER A 89 -1.92 29.76 -8.75
C SER A 89 -3.39 29.35 -8.79
N LEU A 90 -4.21 30.09 -9.55
CA LEU A 90 -5.61 29.75 -9.79
C LEU A 90 -5.81 28.35 -10.40
N PRO A 91 -5.09 27.95 -11.48
CA PRO A 91 -5.24 26.60 -12.03
C PRO A 91 -4.76 25.51 -11.07
N GLY A 92 -3.72 25.77 -10.28
CA GLY A 92 -3.22 24.80 -9.30
C GLY A 92 -4.22 24.53 -8.17
N LYS A 93 -4.90 25.56 -7.65
CA LYS A 93 -6.00 25.37 -6.68
C LYS A 93 -7.11 24.50 -7.24
N ALA A 94 -7.55 24.78 -8.47
CA ALA A 94 -8.60 23.99 -9.12
C ALA A 94 -8.17 22.52 -9.29
N LEU A 95 -6.94 22.27 -9.72
CA LEU A 95 -6.38 20.92 -9.87
C LEU A 95 -6.32 20.16 -8.53
N ILE A 96 -5.83 20.81 -7.46
CA ILE A 96 -5.74 20.19 -6.14
C ILE A 96 -7.13 19.86 -5.60
N LEU A 97 -8.10 20.76 -5.74
CA LEU A 97 -9.49 20.52 -5.32
C LEU A 97 -10.14 19.38 -6.12
N PHE A 98 -9.84 19.28 -7.42
CA PHE A 98 -10.31 18.18 -8.24
C PHE A 98 -9.74 16.83 -7.76
N ILE A 99 -8.43 16.73 -7.55
CA ILE A 99 -7.80 15.51 -7.02
C ILE A 99 -8.36 15.16 -5.64
N TYR A 100 -8.55 16.15 -4.77
CA TYR A 100 -9.14 15.94 -3.45
C TYR A 100 -10.57 15.39 -3.55
N ALA A 101 -11.40 15.93 -4.44
CA ALA A 101 -12.75 15.43 -4.68
C ALA A 101 -12.74 13.98 -5.18
N VAL A 102 -11.81 13.63 -6.08
CA VAL A 102 -11.63 12.26 -6.55
C VAL A 102 -11.28 11.32 -5.38
N ILE A 103 -10.25 11.65 -4.60
CA ILE A 103 -9.83 10.84 -3.45
C ILE A 103 -10.96 10.69 -2.43
N ALA A 104 -11.68 11.77 -2.12
CA ALA A 104 -12.81 11.73 -1.19
C ALA A 104 -13.92 10.79 -1.66
N ASN A 105 -14.30 10.83 -2.94
CA ASN A 105 -15.33 9.95 -3.48
C ASN A 105 -14.90 8.47 -3.44
N PHE A 106 -13.66 8.16 -3.77
CA PHE A 106 -13.16 6.78 -3.64
C PHE A 106 -13.08 6.33 -2.17
N ALA A 107 -12.67 7.22 -1.26
CA ALA A 107 -12.67 6.92 0.17
C ALA A 107 -14.07 6.62 0.69
N LEU A 108 -15.07 7.45 0.33
CA LEU A 108 -16.48 7.23 0.67
C LEU A 108 -17.01 5.90 0.15
N ALA A 109 -16.73 5.59 -1.12
CA ALA A 109 -17.16 4.33 -1.75
C ALA A 109 -16.51 3.11 -1.09
N SER A 110 -15.22 3.19 -0.78
CA SER A 110 -14.47 2.11 -0.11
C SER A 110 -14.98 1.85 1.32
N ALA A 111 -15.33 2.90 2.06
CA ALA A 111 -15.94 2.78 3.39
C ALA A 111 -17.34 2.14 3.31
N SER A 112 -18.14 2.51 2.31
CA SER A 112 -19.43 1.84 2.05
C SER A 112 -19.25 0.36 1.73
N GLY A 113 -18.20 0.00 0.97
CA GLY A 113 -17.84 -1.39 0.69
C GLY A 113 -17.47 -2.17 1.96
N LEU A 114 -16.67 -1.57 2.84
CA LEU A 114 -16.30 -2.20 4.11
C LEU A 114 -17.53 -2.44 5.00
N VAL A 115 -18.40 -1.44 5.16
CA VAL A 115 -19.64 -1.59 5.95
C VAL A 115 -20.54 -2.67 5.38
N ASN A 116 -20.78 -2.66 4.07
CA ASN A 116 -21.60 -3.68 3.42
C ASN A 116 -21.01 -5.09 3.58
N SER A 117 -19.68 -5.24 3.50
CA SER A 117 -19.02 -6.53 3.69
C SER A 117 -19.15 -7.09 5.11
N VAL A 118 -19.31 -6.22 6.11
CA VAL A 118 -19.46 -6.62 7.52
C VAL A 118 -20.93 -6.87 7.86
N SER A 119 -21.83 -5.93 7.53
CA SER A 119 -23.24 -5.98 7.93
C SER A 119 -24.14 -6.76 6.98
N GLY A 120 -23.70 -7.00 5.74
CA GLY A 120 -24.51 -7.62 4.69
C GLY A 120 -25.65 -6.74 4.16
N VAL A 121 -25.75 -5.49 4.60
CA VAL A 121 -26.77 -4.52 4.19
C VAL A 121 -26.14 -3.24 3.66
N SER A 122 -26.93 -2.43 2.97
CA SER A 122 -26.48 -1.14 2.43
C SER A 122 -25.89 -0.26 3.54
N ALA A 123 -24.69 0.28 3.31
CA ALA A 123 -24.06 1.23 4.24
C ALA A 123 -24.88 2.52 4.46
N ALA A 124 -25.83 2.82 3.56
CA ALA A 124 -26.70 3.98 3.68
C ALA A 124 -27.63 3.93 4.91
N SER A 125 -27.96 2.73 5.42
CA SER A 125 -28.75 2.56 6.64
C SER A 125 -27.91 2.59 7.92
N LEU A 126 -26.59 2.77 7.81
CA LEU A 126 -25.63 2.73 8.92
C LEU A 126 -24.72 3.98 8.90
N PRO A 127 -25.27 5.20 9.08
CA PRO A 127 -24.54 6.44 8.89
C PRO A 127 -23.37 6.65 9.85
N TYR A 128 -23.45 6.22 11.12
CA TYR A 128 -22.33 6.39 12.05
C TYR A 128 -21.20 5.43 11.72
N SER A 129 -21.55 4.19 11.39
CA SER A 129 -20.63 3.12 11.00
C SER A 129 -19.92 3.43 9.69
N HIS A 130 -20.61 4.08 8.74
CA HIS A 130 -20.01 4.60 7.51
C HIS A 130 -18.91 5.62 7.80
N ASN A 131 -19.19 6.61 8.65
CA ASN A 131 -18.20 7.60 9.06
C ASN A 131 -17.04 6.97 9.84
N PHE A 132 -17.33 6.01 10.72
CA PHE A 132 -16.30 5.29 11.46
C PHE A 132 -15.40 4.46 10.53
N ALA A 133 -15.97 3.79 9.53
CA ALA A 133 -15.22 3.07 8.52
C ALA A 133 -14.26 4.00 7.74
N ILE A 134 -14.67 5.23 7.42
CA ILE A 134 -13.76 6.23 6.81
C ILE A 134 -12.57 6.47 7.74
N ILE A 135 -12.79 6.67 9.04
CA ILE A 135 -11.73 6.92 10.02
C ILE A 135 -10.77 5.73 10.11
N LEU A 136 -11.29 4.50 10.17
CA LEU A 136 -10.48 3.27 10.18
C LEU A 136 -9.63 3.11 8.92
N MET A 137 -10.11 3.63 7.79
CA MET A 137 -9.42 3.56 6.50
C MET A 137 -8.50 4.75 6.22
N LEU A 138 -8.52 5.82 7.03
CA LEU A 138 -7.67 7.00 6.82
C LEU A 138 -6.16 6.67 6.72
N PRO A 139 -5.58 5.81 7.58
CA PRO A 139 -4.17 5.45 7.45
C PRO A 139 -3.88 4.77 6.11
N SER A 140 -4.77 3.90 5.65
CA SER A 140 -4.64 3.21 4.37
C SER A 140 -4.67 4.16 3.19
N TRP A 141 -5.60 5.12 3.21
CA TRP A 141 -5.68 6.18 2.21
C TRP A 141 -4.43 7.09 2.19
N PHE A 142 -3.83 7.36 3.35
CA PHE A 142 -2.57 8.11 3.42
C PHE A 142 -1.42 7.38 2.70
N PHE A 143 -1.26 6.07 2.93
CA PHE A 143 -0.26 5.26 2.24
C PHE A 143 -0.54 5.17 0.74
N ILE A 144 -1.79 4.90 0.34
CA ILE A 144 -2.20 4.78 -1.06
C ILE A 144 -1.90 6.07 -1.83
N THR A 145 -2.30 7.22 -1.29
CA THR A 145 -2.09 8.52 -1.94
C THR A 145 -0.61 8.88 -2.01
N THR A 146 0.17 8.55 -0.98
CA THR A 146 1.63 8.74 -0.98
C THR A 146 2.30 7.88 -2.05
N LEU A 147 1.92 6.61 -2.16
CA LEU A 147 2.45 5.68 -3.17
C LEU A 147 2.10 6.17 -4.58
N LEU A 148 0.84 6.55 -4.82
CA LEU A 148 0.41 7.11 -6.10
C LEU A 148 1.18 8.39 -6.45
N ALA A 149 1.36 9.30 -5.50
CA ALA A 149 2.11 10.53 -5.71
C ALA A 149 3.59 10.26 -6.05
N LEU A 150 4.23 9.33 -5.35
CA LEU A 150 5.61 8.93 -5.64
C LEU A 150 5.74 8.30 -7.03
N VAL A 151 4.80 7.44 -7.43
CA VAL A 151 4.76 6.85 -8.78
C VAL A 151 4.58 7.93 -9.86
N LEU A 152 3.69 8.90 -9.64
CA LEU A 152 3.50 10.02 -10.57
C LEU A 152 4.76 10.88 -10.70
N VAL A 153 5.42 11.20 -9.59
CA VAL A 153 6.71 11.92 -9.61
C VAL A 153 7.75 11.12 -10.39
N GLN A 154 7.80 9.81 -10.18
CA GLN A 154 8.72 8.91 -10.85
C GLN A 154 8.49 8.82 -12.36
N LEU A 155 7.24 8.98 -12.81
CA LEU A 155 6.88 9.02 -14.23
C LEU A 155 7.21 10.38 -14.86
N VAL A 156 6.95 11.48 -14.16
CA VAL A 156 7.14 12.85 -14.68
C VAL A 156 8.62 13.28 -14.70
N MET A 157 9.40 12.89 -13.68
CA MET A 157 10.81 13.27 -13.54
C MET A 157 11.74 12.87 -14.70
N PRO A 158 11.70 11.64 -15.25
CA PRO A 158 12.53 11.26 -16.39
C PRO A 158 12.09 11.95 -17.67
N LEU A 159 10.77 12.13 -17.88
CA LEU A 159 10.24 12.92 -19.01
C LEU A 159 10.75 14.36 -18.96
N TYR A 160 10.80 14.94 -17.76
CA TYR A 160 11.36 16.26 -17.53
C TYR A 160 12.87 16.32 -17.88
N LEU A 161 13.65 15.32 -17.50
CA LEU A 161 15.08 15.26 -17.84
C LEU A 161 15.33 15.07 -19.33
N ILE A 162 14.53 14.25 -20.01
CA ILE A 162 14.59 14.05 -21.45
C ILE A 162 14.23 15.34 -22.18
N ALA A 163 13.17 16.03 -21.76
CA ALA A 163 12.83 17.34 -22.31
C ALA A 163 14.00 18.33 -22.16
N LEU A 164 14.63 18.41 -20.98
CA LEU A 164 15.81 19.25 -20.79
C LEU A 164 16.99 18.86 -21.70
N LEU A 165 17.22 17.57 -21.92
CA LEU A 165 18.27 17.09 -22.82
C LEU A 165 17.99 17.50 -24.28
N LEU A 166 16.73 17.42 -24.71
CA LEU A 166 16.30 17.80 -26.06
C LEU A 166 16.31 19.31 -26.29
N LEU A 167 16.05 20.14 -25.26
CA LEU A 167 16.13 21.60 -25.37
C LEU A 167 17.56 22.14 -25.31
N LYS A 168 18.53 21.36 -24.81
CA LYS A 168 19.94 21.73 -24.74
C LYS A 168 20.56 22.19 -26.08
N PRO A 169 20.35 21.51 -27.23
CA PRO A 169 20.85 21.98 -28.52
C PRO A 169 20.23 23.30 -29.01
N PHE A 170 19.04 23.68 -28.53
CA PHE A 170 18.32 24.87 -28.99
C PHE A 170 18.62 26.13 -28.16
N GLY A 171 19.49 26.05 -27.15
CA GLY A 171 19.98 27.22 -26.41
C GLY A 171 18.93 27.96 -25.56
N VAL A 172 17.74 27.38 -25.36
CA VAL A 172 16.65 27.98 -24.58
C VAL A 172 16.99 27.95 -23.09
N HIS A 173 17.65 29.01 -22.60
CA HIS A 173 18.00 29.18 -21.20
C HIS A 173 16.80 29.58 -20.32
N GLY A 174 15.61 29.81 -20.90
CA GLY A 174 14.43 30.31 -20.17
C GLY A 174 13.67 29.26 -19.33
N LEU A 175 13.78 27.97 -19.68
CA LEU A 175 13.22 26.85 -18.88
C LEU A 175 14.25 26.23 -17.92
N TRP A 176 15.46 26.79 -17.86
CA TRP A 176 16.44 26.39 -16.86
C TRP A 176 15.95 26.79 -15.46
N HIS A 177 16.15 25.90 -14.49
CA HIS A 177 15.77 26.07 -13.09
C HIS A 177 16.20 27.42 -12.49
N ALA A 178 15.67 27.72 -11.29
CA ALA A 178 16.11 28.83 -10.47
C ALA A 178 17.66 29.01 -10.51
N PRO A 179 18.15 30.25 -10.67
CA PRO A 179 19.55 30.57 -11.05
C PRO A 179 20.62 30.09 -10.05
N ASP A 180 20.20 29.57 -8.88
CA ASP A 180 21.09 29.17 -7.79
C ASP A 180 21.64 27.72 -7.90
N TYR A 181 21.19 26.91 -8.87
CA TYR A 181 21.66 25.53 -9.02
C TYR A 181 22.93 25.42 -9.89
N ARG A 182 24.09 25.22 -9.26
CA ARG A 182 25.37 25.02 -9.95
C ARG A 182 25.48 23.69 -10.73
N PHE A 183 24.88 22.61 -10.22
CA PHE A 183 24.97 21.26 -10.79
C PHE A 183 23.59 20.65 -11.05
N VAL A 184 22.88 21.15 -12.06
CA VAL A 184 21.46 20.82 -12.32
C VAL A 184 21.25 19.34 -12.65
N PHE A 185 21.99 18.81 -13.62
CA PHE A 185 21.79 17.44 -14.13
C PHE A 185 22.14 16.37 -13.09
N THR A 186 23.29 16.50 -12.42
CA THR A 186 23.73 15.52 -11.43
C THR A 186 22.83 15.54 -10.19
N THR A 187 22.38 16.72 -9.74
CA THR A 187 21.43 16.81 -8.62
C THR A 187 20.09 16.17 -8.98
N ALA A 188 19.61 16.37 -10.21
CA ALA A 188 18.35 15.76 -10.65
C ALA A 188 18.44 14.23 -10.76
N LEU A 189 19.58 13.69 -11.20
CA LEU A 189 19.82 12.24 -11.23
C LEU A 189 19.92 11.65 -9.83
N VAL A 190 20.66 12.29 -8.91
CA VAL A 190 20.75 11.87 -7.50
C VAL A 190 19.37 11.91 -6.84
N ARG A 191 18.58 12.96 -7.10
CA ARG A 191 17.20 13.06 -6.63
C ARG A 191 16.35 11.90 -7.13
N TYR A 192 16.40 11.61 -8.43
CA TYR A 192 15.66 10.52 -9.05
C TYR A 192 16.00 9.15 -8.44
N LEU A 193 17.28 8.88 -8.19
CA LEU A 193 17.70 7.66 -7.51
C LEU A 193 17.15 7.57 -6.08
N TRP A 194 17.23 8.66 -5.31
CA TRP A 194 16.69 8.69 -3.95
C TRP A 194 15.16 8.55 -3.89
N THR A 195 14.43 9.12 -4.85
CA THR A 195 12.97 8.96 -4.92
C THR A 195 12.56 7.53 -5.27
N ILE A 196 13.35 6.83 -6.11
CA ILE A 196 13.15 5.38 -6.34
C ILE A 196 13.39 4.59 -5.05
N LEU A 197 14.50 4.86 -4.35
CA LEU A 197 14.81 4.15 -3.10
C LEU A 197 13.73 4.37 -2.04
N ILE A 198 13.21 5.60 -1.91
CA ILE A 198 12.08 5.88 -1.03
C ILE A 198 10.83 5.13 -1.49
N LEU A 199 10.51 5.10 -2.78
CA LEU A 199 9.35 4.36 -3.28
C LEU A 199 9.44 2.88 -2.92
N VAL A 200 10.60 2.25 -3.11
CA VAL A 200 10.82 0.85 -2.73
C VAL A 200 10.63 0.65 -1.23
N LYS A 201 11.17 1.55 -0.39
CA LYS A 201 11.01 1.46 1.07
C LYS A 201 9.57 1.71 1.54
N VAL A 202 8.85 2.64 0.92
CA VAL A 202 7.43 2.86 1.20
C VAL A 202 6.61 1.64 0.78
N LEU A 203 6.95 1.01 -0.35
CA LEU A 203 6.30 -0.21 -0.81
C LEU A 203 6.53 -1.38 0.16
N GLU A 204 7.77 -1.58 0.61
CA GLU A 204 8.15 -2.59 1.61
C GLU A 204 7.36 -2.39 2.92
N VAL A 205 7.34 -1.17 3.46
CA VAL A 205 6.56 -0.85 4.68
C VAL A 205 5.05 -1.01 4.43
N SER A 206 4.56 -0.68 3.24
CA SER A 206 3.14 -0.84 2.91
C SER A 206 2.75 -2.32 2.83
N MET A 207 3.65 -3.17 2.35
CA MET A 207 3.48 -4.63 2.33
C MET A 207 3.50 -5.19 3.75
N GLU A 208 4.46 -4.76 4.57
CA GLU A 208 4.53 -5.13 5.99
C GLU A 208 3.29 -4.69 6.77
N SER A 209 2.74 -3.52 6.51
CA SER A 209 1.55 -3.05 7.24
C SER A 209 0.24 -3.73 6.81
N GLY A 210 0.24 -4.53 5.73
CA GLY A 210 -1.00 -5.13 5.19
C GLY A 210 -1.89 -4.15 4.43
N VAL A 211 -1.47 -2.88 4.30
CA VAL A 211 -2.22 -1.79 3.67
C VAL A 211 -2.29 -1.91 2.14
N VAL A 212 -1.55 -2.84 1.51
CA VAL A 212 -1.65 -3.07 0.05
C VAL A 212 -2.86 -3.96 -0.31
N SER A 213 -3.49 -4.64 0.65
CA SER A 213 -4.68 -5.49 0.40
C SER A 213 -5.86 -4.74 -0.22
N PHE A 214 -5.93 -3.42 -0.04
CA PHE A 214 -7.00 -2.61 -0.63
C PHE A 214 -7.05 -2.70 -2.16
N PHE A 215 -5.94 -3.06 -2.81
CA PHE A 215 -5.88 -3.28 -4.26
C PHE A 215 -6.05 -4.74 -4.69
N SER A 216 -5.90 -5.71 -3.78
CA SER A 216 -6.03 -7.14 -4.16
C SER A 216 -7.49 -7.56 -4.32
N ASP A 217 -8.42 -6.81 -3.72
CA ASP A 217 -9.86 -7.08 -3.74
C ASP A 217 -10.62 -6.35 -4.86
N THR A 218 -9.94 -5.54 -5.68
CA THR A 218 -10.59 -5.05 -6.90
C THR A 218 -10.77 -6.24 -7.83
N PRO A 219 -12.01 -6.64 -8.18
CA PRO A 219 -12.19 -7.66 -9.19
C PRO A 219 -11.47 -7.19 -10.44
N SER A 220 -10.76 -8.10 -11.09
CA SER A 220 -9.95 -7.96 -12.30
C SER A 220 -10.74 -7.46 -13.53
N GLU A 221 -11.92 -6.89 -13.33
CA GLU A 221 -12.93 -6.49 -14.31
C GLU A 221 -12.79 -5.03 -14.75
N VAL A 222 -11.84 -4.26 -14.20
CA VAL A 222 -11.63 -2.84 -14.57
C VAL A 222 -10.75 -2.68 -15.84
N VAL A 223 -10.22 -3.77 -16.42
CA VAL A 223 -9.43 -3.72 -17.68
C VAL A 223 -10.24 -4.10 -18.92
N SER A 224 -11.52 -4.45 -18.79
CA SER A 224 -12.37 -4.92 -19.90
C SER A 224 -13.46 -3.93 -20.32
N THR A 225 -13.23 -2.62 -20.22
CA THR A 225 -14.13 -1.61 -20.82
C THR A 225 -13.45 -0.85 -21.95
N SER A 226 -13.06 -1.60 -22.98
CA SER A 226 -12.95 -1.08 -24.34
C SER A 226 -12.97 -2.24 -25.33
N SER A 227 -14.11 -2.51 -25.96
CA SER A 227 -14.29 -2.71 -27.41
C SER A 227 -15.64 -3.37 -27.71
N GLU A 228 -16.48 -2.63 -28.45
CA GLU A 228 -17.58 -3.05 -29.33
C GLU A 228 -18.68 -3.99 -28.80
N VAL A 229 -19.81 -3.36 -28.43
CA VAL A 229 -21.13 -3.95 -28.62
C VAL A 229 -21.40 -3.97 -30.14
N GLU A 230 -21.21 -5.13 -30.76
CA GLU A 230 -21.74 -5.39 -32.11
C GLU A 230 -23.25 -5.64 -31.97
N ASP A 231 -24.03 -4.63 -32.34
CA ASP A 231 -25.47 -4.70 -32.51
C ASP A 231 -25.82 -5.76 -33.58
N LYS A 232 -26.47 -6.84 -33.15
CA LYS A 232 -27.20 -7.74 -34.05
C LYS A 232 -28.63 -7.87 -33.54
N GLY A 233 -29.43 -6.85 -33.88
CA GLY A 233 -30.67 -7.01 -34.64
C GLY A 233 -31.56 -8.19 -34.27
N VAL A 234 -32.59 -7.88 -33.49
CA VAL A 234 -33.80 -8.70 -33.37
C VAL A 234 -34.49 -8.75 -34.74
N ASN A 235 -34.82 -9.96 -35.22
CA ASN A 235 -35.94 -10.21 -36.13
C ASN A 235 -36.50 -11.61 -35.90
N ASP A 236 -37.83 -11.68 -36.01
CA ASP A 236 -38.75 -12.70 -35.53
C ASP A 236 -38.78 -14.06 -36.27
N ALA A 237 -39.42 -15.00 -35.56
CA ALA A 237 -40.23 -16.14 -36.04
C ALA A 237 -39.55 -17.52 -36.27
N GLN A 238 -39.80 -18.49 -35.38
CA GLN A 238 -40.92 -19.45 -35.51
C GLN A 238 -40.87 -20.56 -34.45
N ILE A 239 -42.08 -20.96 -34.05
CA ILE A 239 -42.48 -21.99 -33.08
C ILE A 239 -42.18 -23.39 -33.63
N GLY A 240 -41.64 -24.31 -32.81
CA GLY A 240 -41.49 -25.71 -33.24
C GLY A 240 -40.79 -26.70 -32.29
N ASN A 241 -41.41 -27.00 -31.14
CA ASN A 241 -41.46 -28.33 -30.49
C ASN A 241 -40.22 -28.99 -29.80
N ALA A 242 -40.55 -29.79 -28.78
CA ALA A 242 -39.77 -30.78 -28.00
C ALA A 242 -38.83 -30.29 -26.87
N LYS A 243 -39.46 -30.09 -25.72
CA LYS A 243 -38.95 -30.21 -24.34
C LYS A 243 -37.95 -31.38 -24.16
N LYS A 244 -36.69 -31.07 -23.89
CA LYS A 244 -35.75 -31.93 -23.13
C LYS A 244 -35.22 -31.13 -21.94
N THR A 245 -35.92 -31.23 -20.81
CA THR A 245 -35.46 -30.70 -19.52
C THR A 245 -34.30 -31.57 -19.03
N VAL A 246 -33.07 -31.11 -19.23
CA VAL A 246 -31.91 -31.60 -18.46
C VAL A 246 -31.98 -30.88 -17.11
N ARG A 247 -32.05 -31.65 -16.02
CA ARG A 247 -32.15 -31.10 -14.66
C ARG A 247 -30.80 -30.49 -14.28
N LEU A 248 -30.82 -29.23 -13.85
CA LEU A 248 -29.66 -28.46 -13.37
C LEU A 248 -28.92 -29.17 -12.20
N ALA A 249 -29.60 -30.07 -11.50
CA ALA A 249 -29.04 -30.92 -10.47
C ALA A 249 -28.03 -31.96 -11.00
N ASP A 250 -28.24 -32.50 -12.21
CA ASP A 250 -27.37 -33.54 -12.76
C ASP A 250 -26.05 -32.92 -13.29
N ALA A 251 -26.08 -31.67 -13.74
CA ALA A 251 -24.88 -30.92 -14.11
C ALA A 251 -24.06 -30.48 -12.88
N ALA A 252 -24.73 -30.07 -11.80
CA ALA A 252 -24.07 -29.69 -10.55
C ALA A 252 -23.40 -30.88 -9.84
N ASN A 253 -24.02 -32.06 -9.87
CA ASN A 253 -23.46 -33.27 -9.28
C ASN A 253 -22.23 -33.79 -10.04
N ASN A 254 -22.20 -33.66 -11.36
CA ASN A 254 -21.03 -34.01 -12.16
C ASN A 254 -19.86 -33.04 -11.92
N LEU A 255 -20.13 -31.74 -11.73
CA LEU A 255 -19.09 -30.76 -11.41
C LEU A 255 -18.53 -30.98 -10.00
N LYS A 256 -19.38 -31.30 -9.02
CA LYS A 256 -18.94 -31.64 -7.66
C LYS A 256 -18.08 -32.90 -7.64
N GLY A 257 -18.46 -33.93 -8.38
CA GLY A 257 -17.70 -35.18 -8.50
C GLY A 257 -16.33 -35.01 -9.16
N LEU A 258 -16.19 -34.10 -10.13
CA LEU A 258 -14.88 -33.76 -10.71
C LEU A 258 -13.99 -33.01 -9.72
N ILE A 259 -14.55 -32.06 -8.97
CA ILE A 259 -13.79 -31.27 -7.99
C ILE A 259 -13.34 -32.13 -6.80
N GLU A 260 -14.17 -33.06 -6.32
CA GLU A 260 -13.81 -34.00 -5.25
C GLU A 260 -12.75 -35.02 -5.71
N ALA A 261 -12.76 -35.43 -6.98
CA ALA A 261 -11.73 -36.30 -7.56
C ALA A 261 -10.38 -35.59 -7.74
N GLU A 262 -10.38 -34.30 -8.09
CA GLU A 262 -9.17 -33.48 -8.23
C GLU A 262 -8.55 -33.15 -6.86
N PHE A 263 -9.38 -32.92 -5.84
CA PHE A 263 -8.93 -32.68 -4.46
C PHE A 263 -8.39 -33.96 -3.76
N GLU A 264 -8.96 -35.14 -4.05
CA GLU A 264 -8.40 -36.41 -3.56
C GLU A 264 -7.07 -36.80 -4.23
N ALA A 265 -6.86 -36.40 -5.49
CA ALA A 265 -5.62 -36.66 -6.21
C ALA A 265 -4.45 -35.82 -5.66
N GLU A 266 -4.69 -34.54 -5.33
CA GLU A 266 -3.69 -33.69 -4.66
C GLU A 266 -3.39 -34.18 -3.23
N ARG A 267 -4.39 -34.67 -2.50
CA ARG A 267 -4.20 -35.20 -1.14
C ARG A 267 -3.38 -36.49 -1.11
N LYS A 268 -3.54 -37.37 -2.11
CA LYS A 268 -2.76 -38.61 -2.24
C LYS A 268 -1.32 -38.33 -2.71
N SER A 269 -1.10 -37.30 -3.53
CA SER A 269 0.24 -36.83 -3.93
C SER A 269 1.06 -36.33 -2.73
N SER A 270 0.45 -35.55 -1.84
CA SER A 270 1.13 -35.01 -0.64
C SER A 270 1.40 -36.09 0.42
N ALA A 271 0.54 -37.09 0.56
CA ALA A 271 0.72 -38.19 1.52
C ALA A 271 1.82 -39.19 1.13
N VAL A 272 2.15 -39.32 -0.17
CA VAL A 272 3.22 -40.20 -0.66
C VAL A 272 4.61 -39.59 -0.39
N LEU A 273 4.72 -38.26 -0.31
CA LEU A 273 5.99 -37.57 -0.01
C LEU A 273 6.38 -37.61 1.48
N GLU A 274 5.42 -37.77 2.40
CA GLU A 274 5.67 -37.87 3.85
C GLU A 274 6.03 -39.29 4.32
N ALA A 275 5.80 -40.32 3.49
CA ALA A 275 6.04 -41.72 3.87
C ALA A 275 7.48 -42.18 3.66
N ASP A 276 8.30 -41.46 2.89
CA ASP A 276 9.67 -41.87 2.53
C ASP A 276 10.76 -41.32 3.48
N SER A 277 10.38 -40.54 4.51
CA SER A 277 11.35 -39.90 5.43
C SER A 277 11.51 -40.61 6.78
N LYS A 278 10.88 -41.78 7.00
CA LYS A 278 10.95 -42.54 8.27
C LYS A 278 11.56 -43.94 8.08
N ALA A 279 12.86 -43.98 7.81
CA ALA A 279 13.71 -45.15 8.03
C ALA A 279 15.18 -44.76 8.33
N LEU A 280 15.45 -44.42 9.60
CA LEU A 280 16.57 -44.85 10.50
C LEU A 280 18.05 -44.91 9.98
N PRO A 281 19.12 -44.84 10.82
CA PRO A 281 19.47 -43.93 11.94
C PRO A 281 20.91 -43.32 11.89
N ASP A 282 21.09 -42.27 12.71
CA ASP A 282 22.16 -41.99 13.71
C ASP A 282 23.66 -42.22 13.39
N ALA A 283 24.43 -41.11 13.35
CA ALA A 283 25.74 -40.98 14.02
C ALA A 283 26.27 -39.52 14.06
N THR A 284 26.25 -38.93 15.26
CA THR A 284 27.29 -38.04 15.86
C THR A 284 27.55 -36.61 15.31
N SER A 285 26.84 -35.63 15.88
CA SER A 285 27.22 -34.30 16.48
C SER A 285 28.64 -33.68 16.31
N PRO A 286 28.91 -32.36 16.57
CA PRO A 286 28.07 -31.13 16.59
C PRO A 286 28.67 -29.93 15.80
N GLY A 287 27.87 -28.89 15.50
CA GLY A 287 28.40 -27.51 15.41
C GLY A 287 27.72 -26.56 14.42
N SER A 288 27.20 -25.46 14.99
CA SER A 288 26.89 -24.13 14.41
C SER A 288 25.66 -23.91 13.50
N THR A 289 24.68 -23.23 14.12
CA THR A 289 23.91 -22.04 13.63
C THR A 289 23.13 -22.23 12.32
N GLU A 290 21.81 -22.46 12.37
CA GLU A 290 20.80 -21.38 12.42
C GLU A 290 21.18 -20.20 11.53
N ASP A 291 20.82 -20.27 10.25
CA ASP A 291 20.18 -19.19 9.47
C ASP A 291 20.21 -19.52 7.97
N GLU A 292 19.25 -20.34 7.53
CA GLU A 292 18.77 -20.29 6.14
C GLU A 292 17.30 -20.71 6.11
N LYS A 293 16.44 -19.96 6.82
CA LYS A 293 15.01 -19.96 6.53
C LYS A 293 14.75 -18.89 5.49
N VAL A 294 14.50 -19.35 4.27
CA VAL A 294 13.85 -18.59 3.20
C VAL A 294 12.67 -17.82 3.79
N VAL A 295 12.81 -16.50 3.91
CA VAL A 295 11.74 -15.59 4.35
C VAL A 295 10.76 -15.42 3.19
N SER A 296 9.92 -16.43 2.95
CA SER A 296 8.63 -16.20 2.31
C SER A 296 7.76 -15.49 3.34
N PHE A 297 7.89 -14.17 3.40
CA PHE A 297 6.98 -13.31 4.14
C PHE A 297 5.55 -13.58 3.62
N ASP A 298 4.68 -14.12 4.48
CA ASP A 298 3.29 -14.44 4.12
C ASP A 298 2.47 -13.14 4.07
N LEU A 299 2.69 -12.39 2.99
CA LEU A 299 2.05 -11.09 2.70
C LEU A 299 0.53 -11.20 2.76
N ALA A 300 -0.02 -12.33 2.29
CA ALA A 300 -1.44 -12.61 2.33
C ALA A 300 -1.93 -12.71 3.77
N ALA A 301 -1.23 -13.44 4.64
CA ALA A 301 -1.62 -13.56 6.05
C ALA A 301 -1.60 -12.23 6.81
N GLN A 302 -0.59 -11.36 6.57
CA GLN A 302 -0.51 -10.07 7.24
C GLN A 302 -1.61 -9.10 6.79
N SER A 303 -1.89 -9.10 5.49
CA SER A 303 -2.97 -8.32 4.89
C SER A 303 -4.36 -8.74 5.40
N ALA A 304 -4.59 -10.05 5.53
CA ALA A 304 -5.82 -10.62 6.06
C ALA A 304 -6.02 -10.23 7.53
N LYS A 305 -4.96 -10.26 8.35
CA LYS A 305 -5.01 -9.85 9.76
C LYS A 305 -5.40 -8.38 9.93
N PHE A 306 -4.81 -7.48 9.14
CA PHE A 306 -5.14 -6.06 9.20
C PHE A 306 -6.61 -5.80 8.83
N ARG A 307 -7.08 -6.45 7.77
CA ARG A 307 -8.48 -6.35 7.34
C ARG A 307 -9.45 -6.91 8.38
N LEU A 308 -9.14 -8.08 8.94
CA LEU A 308 -9.93 -8.71 9.99
C LEU A 308 -10.02 -7.79 11.22
N MET A 309 -8.91 -7.14 11.61
CA MET A 309 -8.92 -6.13 12.68
C MET A 309 -9.87 -4.96 12.36
N GLN A 310 -9.86 -4.43 11.13
CA GLN A 310 -10.80 -3.38 10.72
C GLN A 310 -12.26 -3.83 10.78
N MET A 311 -12.54 -5.06 10.31
CA MET A 311 -13.87 -5.66 10.34
C MET A 311 -14.36 -5.88 11.78
N GLN A 312 -13.50 -6.37 12.67
CA GLN A 312 -13.83 -6.56 14.08
C GLN A 312 -14.15 -5.25 14.79
N LEU A 313 -13.30 -4.23 14.61
CA LEU A 313 -13.54 -2.90 15.20
C LEU A 313 -14.83 -2.28 14.66
N LEU A 314 -15.08 -2.41 13.36
CA LEU A 314 -16.31 -1.93 12.76
C LEU A 314 -17.53 -2.71 13.28
N ALA A 315 -17.44 -4.02 13.44
CA ALA A 315 -18.53 -4.85 13.94
C ALA A 315 -18.88 -4.52 15.39
N GLU A 316 -17.86 -4.34 16.23
CA GLU A 316 -18.01 -3.86 17.61
C GLU A 316 -18.65 -2.47 17.65
N PHE A 317 -18.23 -1.58 16.75
CA PHE A 317 -18.82 -0.24 16.65
C PHE A 317 -20.30 -0.30 16.26
N ILE A 318 -20.65 -1.09 15.24
CA ILE A 318 -22.05 -1.26 14.82
C ILE A 318 -22.88 -1.77 16.01
N PHE A 319 -22.41 -2.79 16.72
CA PHE A 319 -23.15 -3.36 17.84
C PHE A 319 -23.32 -2.37 18.99
N HIS A 320 -22.28 -1.64 19.38
CA HIS A 320 -22.33 -0.80 20.57
C HIS A 320 -22.87 0.62 20.35
N TYR A 321 -22.66 1.20 19.17
CA TYR A 321 -22.91 2.62 18.89
C TYR A 321 -23.96 2.90 17.81
N GLU A 322 -24.16 1.97 16.87
CA GLU A 322 -25.17 2.13 15.82
C GLU A 322 -26.48 1.40 16.17
N ALA A 323 -26.37 0.21 16.76
CA ALA A 323 -27.50 -0.63 17.06
C ALA A 323 -28.13 -0.33 18.42
N ASP A 324 -29.46 -0.24 18.42
CA ASP A 324 -30.27 0.02 19.60
C ASP A 324 -30.63 -1.28 20.32
N GLU A 325 -30.72 -1.21 21.65
CA GLU A 325 -31.19 -2.32 22.48
C GLU A 325 -32.72 -2.50 22.40
N PHE A 326 -33.45 -1.40 22.19
CA PHE A 326 -34.89 -1.36 22.12
C PHE A 326 -35.34 -0.84 20.76
N SER A 327 -36.29 -1.52 20.11
CA SER A 327 -36.91 -1.06 18.87
C SER A 327 -38.43 -1.16 18.95
N ARG A 328 -39.12 -0.57 17.97
CA ARG A 328 -40.59 -0.67 17.85
C ARG A 328 -41.05 -2.04 17.34
N CYS A 329 -40.12 -2.81 16.77
CA CYS A 329 -40.33 -4.14 16.24
C CYS A 329 -40.04 -5.19 17.32
N ALA A 330 -40.64 -6.37 17.21
CA ALA A 330 -40.34 -7.50 18.09
C ALA A 330 -38.87 -7.94 17.89
N ASN A 331 -38.09 -7.87 18.97
CA ASN A 331 -36.66 -8.17 18.96
C ASN A 331 -36.38 -9.50 19.71
N PRO A 332 -35.56 -10.42 19.15
CA PRO A 332 -35.08 -11.58 19.89
C PRO A 332 -34.23 -11.19 21.12
N GLU A 333 -34.33 -11.98 22.20
CA GLU A 333 -33.58 -11.72 23.44
C GLU A 333 -32.06 -11.77 23.21
N GLY A 334 -31.34 -10.81 23.80
CA GLY A 334 -29.87 -10.74 23.70
C GLY A 334 -29.34 -10.23 22.36
N THR A 335 -30.20 -9.67 21.49
CA THR A 335 -29.79 -9.08 20.21
C THR A 335 -30.03 -7.57 20.17
N ARG A 336 -29.23 -6.87 19.38
CA ARG A 336 -29.40 -5.43 19.11
C ARG A 336 -29.92 -5.21 17.70
N VAL A 337 -30.58 -4.08 17.47
CA VAL A 337 -31.36 -3.84 16.26
C VAL A 337 -30.95 -2.54 15.58
N VAL A 338 -30.86 -2.57 14.26
CA VAL A 338 -30.86 -1.36 13.42
C VAL A 338 -32.10 -1.41 12.53
N GLU A 339 -32.89 -0.34 12.54
CA GLU A 339 -34.04 -0.19 11.65
C GLU A 339 -33.55 0.10 10.22
N LEU A 340 -33.88 -0.78 9.26
CA LEU A 340 -33.47 -0.59 7.86
C LEU A 340 -34.53 0.17 7.07
N ASN A 341 -35.80 -0.24 7.25
CA ASN A 341 -36.98 0.35 6.63
C ASN A 341 -38.21 0.03 7.49
N ASP A 342 -39.41 0.40 7.03
CA ASP A 342 -40.66 0.19 7.77
C ASP A 342 -41.01 -1.29 8.00
N TYR A 343 -40.42 -2.21 7.24
CA TYR A 343 -40.80 -3.64 7.20
C TYR A 343 -39.68 -4.60 7.61
N GLU A 344 -38.44 -4.13 7.74
CA GLU A 344 -37.26 -4.95 7.95
C GLU A 344 -36.34 -4.30 8.97
N ILE A 345 -35.78 -5.14 9.84
CA ILE A 345 -34.77 -4.75 10.81
C ILE A 345 -33.56 -5.66 10.69
N LEU A 346 -32.39 -5.09 10.93
CA LEU A 346 -31.14 -5.82 11.06
C LEU A 346 -30.95 -6.18 12.53
N THR A 347 -30.99 -7.46 12.85
CA THR A 347 -30.65 -7.97 14.18
C THR A 347 -29.21 -8.42 14.23
N ILE A 348 -28.53 -8.05 15.32
CA ILE A 348 -27.11 -8.34 15.54
C ILE A 348 -26.98 -9.14 16.84
N SER A 349 -26.37 -10.32 16.73
CA SER A 349 -26.10 -11.21 17.87
C SER A 349 -24.61 -11.48 18.03
N LEU A 350 -24.21 -11.73 19.28
CA LEU A 350 -22.85 -12.15 19.62
C LEU A 350 -22.68 -13.63 19.24
N LEU A 351 -21.69 -13.92 18.40
CA LEU A 351 -21.38 -15.29 17.97
C LEU A 351 -19.90 -15.58 18.19
N GLU A 352 -19.58 -16.41 19.18
CA GLU A 352 -18.17 -16.74 19.52
C GLU A 352 -17.43 -17.53 18.43
N ASN A 353 -18.13 -18.13 17.47
CA ASN A 353 -17.55 -19.02 16.45
C ASN A 353 -17.26 -18.35 15.08
N ASN A 354 -17.53 -17.05 14.91
CA ASN A 354 -17.23 -16.33 13.67
C ASN A 354 -15.94 -15.53 13.82
N ASP A 355 -15.14 -15.41 12.75
CA ASP A 355 -13.89 -14.64 12.74
C ASP A 355 -14.07 -13.17 13.18
N ILE A 356 -15.27 -12.61 12.96
CA ILE A 356 -15.63 -11.22 13.28
C ILE A 356 -16.28 -11.10 14.68
N GLY A 357 -16.78 -12.20 15.27
CA GLY A 357 -17.43 -12.23 16.60
C GLY A 357 -18.91 -11.82 16.63
N TYR A 358 -19.47 -11.40 15.50
CA TYR A 358 -20.86 -10.94 15.38
C TYR A 358 -21.58 -11.64 14.21
N SER A 359 -22.89 -11.78 14.34
CA SER A 359 -23.77 -12.29 13.29
C SER A 359 -24.82 -11.25 12.94
N TYR A 360 -25.02 -11.04 11.64
CA TYR A 360 -25.94 -10.06 11.08
C TYR A 360 -27.07 -10.79 10.35
N THR A 361 -28.31 -10.59 10.79
CA THR A 361 -29.47 -11.20 10.14
C THR A 361 -30.58 -10.17 9.94
N VAL A 362 -31.12 -10.12 8.72
CA VAL A 362 -32.28 -9.27 8.41
C VAL A 362 -33.55 -10.07 8.67
N ILE A 363 -34.46 -9.51 9.46
CA ILE A 363 -35.76 -10.11 9.78
C ILE A 363 -36.89 -9.10 9.56
N PRO A 364 -38.12 -9.56 9.26
CA PRO A 364 -39.26 -8.66 9.10
C PRO A 364 -39.64 -7.99 10.43
N CYS A 365 -39.90 -6.68 10.39
CA CYS A 365 -40.40 -5.91 11.52
C CYS A 365 -41.83 -6.34 11.88
N ARG A 366 -41.98 -6.93 13.07
CA ARG A 366 -43.30 -7.23 13.65
C ARG A 366 -43.62 -6.24 14.75
N SER A 367 -44.52 -5.29 14.49
CA SER A 367 -44.94 -4.30 15.47
C SER A 367 -46.46 -4.28 15.63
N ALA A 368 -46.93 -3.73 16.75
CA ALA A 368 -48.37 -3.58 17.02
C ALA A 368 -49.09 -2.73 15.95
N ALA A 369 -48.36 -1.89 15.20
CA ALA A 369 -48.91 -1.05 14.13
C ALA A 369 -49.01 -1.75 12.77
N ILE A 370 -48.12 -2.72 12.48
CA ILE A 370 -48.03 -3.39 11.17
C ILE A 370 -48.86 -4.69 11.14
N GLY A 371 -49.24 -5.21 12.31
CA GLY A 371 -50.06 -6.41 12.44
C GLY A 371 -49.23 -7.70 12.27
N ASN A 372 -49.54 -8.73 13.05
CA ASN A 372 -48.77 -9.98 13.11
C ASN A 372 -48.90 -10.89 11.85
N GLY A 373 -49.47 -10.38 10.75
CA GLY A 373 -49.94 -11.17 9.61
C GLY A 373 -48.96 -11.31 8.44
N ILE A 374 -47.79 -10.67 8.47
CA ILE A 374 -46.82 -10.78 7.38
C ILE A 374 -45.96 -12.03 7.60
N THR A 375 -46.38 -13.13 6.99
CA THR A 375 -45.52 -14.29 6.71
C THR A 375 -44.68 -13.99 5.47
N PRO A 376 -43.38 -14.36 5.47
CA PRO A 376 -42.48 -14.14 4.34
C PRO A 376 -42.94 -14.83 3.05
#